data_AF-A0A936HJV2-F1
#
_entry.id   AF-A0A936HJV2-F1
#
_cell.length_a   1.000
_cell.length_b   1.000
_cell.length_c   1.000
_cell.angle_alpha   90.00
_cell.angle_beta   90.00
_cell.angle_gamma   90.00
#
_symmetry.space_group_name_H-M   'P 1'
#
loop_
_entity.id
_entity.type
_entity.pdbx_description
1 polymer ?
#
loop_
_entity_poly.entity_id
_entity_poly.type
_entity_poly.pdbx_seq_one_letter_code
_entity_poly.pdbx_strand_id
1 'polypeptide(L)'
;MTTTVETTFYPLAVGNTWNYRMNDGSTFTNTVTAANGSDSFTMVNSMMKIDQFIRKEGEAFLADNFEAGNFQVLLRDDLKTGDTWEIRYKANGFDNTLVMTVKETGGSREVEGSTYHDVTMIEGESKMLINGNLMALNFFTQYYYSRGVGLILTTSSAGDAMPLVSHTLN
;
A
#
# COMPACT_ATOMS: atom_id res chain seq x y z
N MET A 1 23.95 -22.34 8.20
CA MET A 1 23.96 -21.12 7.37
C MET A 1 22.56 -20.55 7.44
N THR A 2 22.38 -19.44 8.14
CA THR A 2 21.08 -18.81 8.34
C THR A 2 20.78 -18.01 7.09
N THR A 3 19.85 -18.46 6.26
CA THR A 3 19.33 -17.67 5.15
C THR A 3 18.70 -16.43 5.76
N THR A 4 19.31 -15.27 5.57
CA THR A 4 18.73 -13.97 5.90
C THR A 4 17.44 -13.89 5.10
N VAL A 5 16.29 -13.98 5.77
CA VAL A 5 15.01 -13.73 5.13
C VAL A 5 14.95 -12.22 4.93
N GLU A 6 15.50 -11.76 3.82
CA GLU A 6 15.30 -10.39 3.36
C GLU A 6 13.90 -10.35 2.76
N THR A 7 12.91 -10.34 3.63
CA THR A 7 11.52 -10.23 3.22
C THR A 7 11.24 -8.80 2.79
N THR A 8 10.59 -8.63 1.66
CA THR A 8 10.15 -7.33 1.14
C THR A 8 8.87 -6.88 1.84
N PHE A 9 8.58 -5.58 1.87
CA PHE A 9 7.26 -5.07 2.29
C PHE A 9 6.15 -5.37 1.29
N TYR A 10 6.45 -5.78 0.05
CA TYR A 10 5.42 -6.16 -0.91
C TYR A 10 5.78 -7.44 -1.66
N PRO A 11 5.51 -8.62 -1.07
CA PRO A 11 5.84 -9.89 -1.70
C PRO A 11 4.93 -10.16 -2.90
N LEU A 12 5.48 -9.98 -4.11
CA LEU A 12 4.76 -10.15 -5.38
C LEU A 12 5.16 -11.48 -6.03
N ALA A 13 4.26 -12.46 -5.95
CA ALA A 13 4.33 -13.71 -6.69
C ALA A 13 2.93 -14.09 -7.16
N VAL A 14 2.81 -14.68 -8.35
CA VAL A 14 1.52 -15.10 -8.91
C VAL A 14 0.83 -16.06 -7.94
N GLY A 15 -0.46 -15.83 -7.68
CA GLY A 15 -1.25 -16.57 -6.72
C GLY A 15 -1.17 -16.04 -5.29
N ASN A 16 -0.32 -15.05 -4.99
CA ASN A 16 -0.37 -14.37 -3.71
C ASN A 16 -1.72 -13.66 -3.54
N THR A 17 -2.30 -13.75 -2.35
CA THR A 17 -3.58 -13.14 -2.02
C THR A 17 -3.55 -12.47 -0.65
N TRP A 18 -4.31 -11.38 -0.53
CA TRP A 18 -4.58 -10.69 0.73
C TRP A 18 -6.06 -10.36 0.83
N ASN A 19 -6.72 -10.85 1.87
CA ASN A 19 -8.13 -10.63 2.12
C ASN A 19 -8.32 -9.65 3.28
N TYR A 20 -9.06 -8.57 3.03
CA TYR A 20 -9.30 -7.48 3.98
C TYR A 20 -10.78 -7.39 4.33
N ARG A 21 -11.08 -6.91 5.54
CA ARG A 21 -12.45 -6.60 5.96
C ARG A 21 -12.70 -5.10 5.89
N MET A 22 -13.87 -4.67 5.42
CA MET A 22 -14.31 -3.29 5.44
C MET A 22 -15.14 -3.00 6.71
N ASN A 23 -15.37 -1.72 7.02
CA ASN A 23 -16.16 -1.30 8.18
C ASN A 23 -17.59 -1.85 8.20
N ASP A 24 -18.20 -2.10 7.03
CA ASP A 24 -19.54 -2.68 6.91
C ASP A 24 -19.56 -4.21 7.10
N GLY A 25 -18.40 -4.82 7.38
CA GLY A 25 -18.22 -6.25 7.56
C GLY A 25 -18.03 -7.03 6.24
N SER A 26 -18.16 -6.38 5.09
CA SER A 26 -17.84 -6.99 3.80
C SER A 26 -16.33 -7.22 3.67
N THR A 27 -15.93 -8.04 2.68
CA THR A 27 -14.51 -8.35 2.45
C THR A 27 -14.14 -8.19 0.98
N PHE A 28 -12.87 -7.88 0.74
CA PHE A 28 -12.29 -7.88 -0.58
C PHE A 28 -10.93 -8.53 -0.58
N THR A 29 -10.54 -9.07 -1.72
CA THR A 29 -9.27 -9.77 -1.91
C THR A 29 -8.48 -9.08 -3.00
N ASN A 30 -7.21 -8.79 -2.71
CA ASN A 30 -6.23 -8.45 -3.73
C ASN A 30 -5.46 -9.71 -4.11
N THR A 31 -5.35 -10.00 -5.40
CA THR A 31 -4.68 -11.20 -5.92
C THR A 31 -3.65 -10.80 -6.96
N VAL A 32 -2.43 -11.35 -6.90
CA VAL A 32 -1.47 -11.27 -8.00
C VAL A 32 -1.86 -12.30 -9.05
N THR A 33 -2.35 -11.85 -10.19
CA THR A 33 -2.92 -12.71 -11.25
C THR A 33 -1.92 -13.05 -12.35
N ALA A 34 -0.92 -12.20 -12.57
CA ALA A 34 0.08 -12.42 -13.60
C ALA A 34 1.44 -11.82 -13.23
N ALA A 35 2.51 -12.43 -13.77
CA ALA A 35 3.84 -11.85 -13.86
C ALA A 35 4.11 -11.52 -15.34
N ASN A 36 4.26 -10.24 -15.63
CA ASN A 36 4.44 -9.69 -16.99
C ASN A 36 5.92 -9.41 -17.31
N GLY A 37 6.82 -10.07 -16.58
CA GLY A 37 8.27 -9.85 -16.58
C GLY A 37 8.86 -10.26 -15.22
N SER A 38 10.17 -10.11 -15.04
CA SER A 38 10.83 -10.40 -13.76
C SER A 38 10.32 -9.51 -12.63
N ASP A 39 10.02 -8.25 -12.95
CA ASP A 39 9.75 -7.19 -11.98
C ASP A 39 8.44 -6.46 -12.27
N SER A 40 7.50 -7.09 -12.98
CA SER A 40 6.22 -6.48 -13.36
C SER A 40 5.08 -7.46 -13.14
N PHE A 41 4.02 -7.01 -12.47
CA PHE A 41 2.94 -7.85 -11.98
C PHE A 41 1.59 -7.20 -12.25
N THR A 42 0.58 -8.03 -12.50
CA THR A 42 -0.83 -7.61 -12.50
C THR A 42 -1.48 -8.08 -11.22
N MET A 43 -2.23 -7.18 -10.59
CA MET A 43 -3.06 -7.45 -9.43
C MET A 43 -4.52 -7.14 -9.74
N VAL A 44 -5.42 -7.90 -9.15
CA VAL A 44 -6.87 -7.66 -9.25
C VAL A 44 -7.47 -7.57 -7.85
N ASN A 45 -8.24 -6.51 -7.64
CA ASN A 45 -9.11 -6.35 -6.47
C ASN A 45 -10.49 -6.96 -6.77
N SER A 46 -11.00 -7.83 -5.89
CA SER A 46 -12.26 -8.56 -6.13
C SER A 46 -13.51 -7.67 -6.21
N MET A 47 -13.50 -6.48 -5.61
CA MET A 47 -14.60 -5.52 -5.68
C MET A 47 -14.53 -4.67 -6.94
N MET A 48 -13.36 -4.10 -7.25
CA MET A 48 -13.21 -3.19 -8.39
C MET A 48 -13.16 -3.95 -9.72
N LYS A 49 -12.61 -5.17 -9.73
CA LYS A 49 -12.41 -6.02 -10.93
C LYS A 49 -11.68 -5.29 -12.06
N ILE A 50 -10.74 -4.44 -11.69
CA ILE A 50 -9.87 -3.70 -12.59
C ILE A 50 -8.45 -4.20 -12.35
N ASP A 51 -7.70 -4.36 -13.44
CA ASP A 51 -6.28 -4.68 -13.39
C ASP A 51 -5.50 -3.49 -12.81
N GLN A 52 -4.63 -3.79 -11.86
CA GLN A 52 -3.68 -2.86 -11.26
C GLN A 52 -2.28 -3.34 -11.59
N PHE A 53 -1.41 -2.47 -12.08
CA PHE A 53 -0.07 -2.86 -12.47
C PHE A 53 0.94 -2.39 -11.42
N ILE A 54 1.79 -3.31 -10.99
CA ILE A 54 2.89 -3.04 -10.06
C ILE A 54 4.20 -3.37 -10.75
N ARG A 55 5.20 -2.50 -10.61
CA ARG A 55 6.56 -2.72 -11.11
C ARG A 55 7.56 -2.53 -9.98
N LYS A 56 8.52 -3.44 -9.84
CA LYS A 56 9.65 -3.28 -8.94
C LYS A 56 10.83 -2.66 -9.70
N GLU A 57 11.45 -1.63 -9.14
CA GLU A 57 12.66 -0.99 -9.66
C GLU A 57 13.65 -0.77 -8.51
N GLY A 58 14.61 -1.69 -8.36
CA GLY A 58 15.46 -1.73 -7.17
C GLY A 58 14.63 -1.90 -5.91
N GLU A 59 14.74 -0.95 -4.98
CA GLU A 59 13.98 -0.94 -3.72
C GLU A 59 12.56 -0.40 -3.86
N ALA A 60 12.20 0.22 -4.99
CA ALA A 60 10.92 0.88 -5.16
C ALA A 60 9.87 -0.03 -5.80
N PHE A 61 8.65 0.00 -5.26
CA PHE A 61 7.45 -0.51 -5.88
C PHE A 61 6.68 0.65 -6.49
N LEU A 62 6.54 0.63 -7.80
CA LEU A 62 5.78 1.61 -8.56
C LEU A 62 4.43 1.03 -8.93
N ALA A 63 3.38 1.85 -8.89
CA ALA A 63 2.02 1.47 -9.23
C ALA A 63 1.36 2.54 -10.09
N ASP A 64 0.43 2.15 -10.96
CA ASP A 64 -0.38 3.04 -11.79
C ASP A 64 -1.86 3.06 -11.36
N ASN A 65 -2.15 2.59 -10.15
CA ASN A 65 -3.49 2.42 -9.59
C ASN A 65 -4.25 3.75 -9.39
N PHE A 66 -3.57 4.89 -9.42
CA PHE A 66 -4.18 6.22 -9.28
C PHE A 66 -4.48 6.89 -10.63
N GLU A 67 -3.69 6.58 -11.66
CA GLU A 67 -3.85 7.06 -13.02
C GLU A 67 -3.16 6.06 -13.96
N ALA A 68 -3.96 5.38 -14.79
CA ALA A 68 -3.47 4.29 -15.63
C ALA A 68 -2.31 4.74 -16.54
N GLY A 69 -1.23 3.95 -16.57
CA GLY A 69 -0.01 4.27 -17.31
C GLY A 69 0.91 5.31 -16.65
N ASN A 70 0.52 5.92 -15.52
CA ASN A 70 1.35 6.85 -14.75
C ASN A 70 1.90 6.16 -13.49
N PHE A 71 3.01 5.43 -13.66
CA PHE A 71 3.68 4.70 -12.58
C PHE A 71 4.35 5.65 -11.58
N GLN A 72 3.92 5.60 -10.33
CA GLN A 72 4.44 6.39 -9.23
C GLN A 72 4.87 5.49 -8.07
N VAL A 73 5.80 5.96 -7.25
CA VAL A 73 6.26 5.20 -6.08
C VAL A 73 5.10 5.00 -5.11
N LEU A 74 4.71 3.74 -4.90
CA LEU A 74 3.73 3.33 -3.92
C LEU A 74 4.40 3.04 -2.57
N LEU A 75 5.53 2.33 -2.62
CA LEU A 75 6.23 1.81 -1.44
C LEU A 75 7.72 1.61 -1.77
N ARG A 76 8.56 1.54 -0.74
CA ARG A 76 9.96 1.12 -0.86
C ARG A 76 10.32 0.06 0.17
N ASP A 77 11.32 -0.75 -0.12
CA ASP A 77 11.86 -1.76 0.81
C ASP A 77 12.86 -1.16 1.82
N ASP A 78 13.49 -0.03 1.51
CA ASP A 78 14.55 0.62 2.30
C ASP A 78 14.06 1.77 3.22
N LEU A 79 12.77 1.79 3.53
CA LEU A 79 12.12 2.87 4.27
C LEU A 79 12.72 3.11 5.66
N LYS A 80 12.89 4.39 5.99
CA LYS A 80 13.32 4.90 7.29
C LYS A 80 12.29 5.90 7.81
N THR A 81 12.18 6.00 9.14
CA THR A 81 11.36 7.03 9.77
C THR A 81 11.75 8.42 9.27
N GLY A 82 10.77 9.20 8.83
CA GLY A 82 10.96 10.53 8.27
C GLY A 82 11.08 10.57 6.74
N ASP A 83 11.23 9.43 6.06
CA ASP A 83 11.19 9.40 4.60
C ASP A 83 9.84 9.89 4.08
N THR A 84 9.87 10.64 2.98
CA THR A 84 8.67 11.21 2.35
C THR A 84 8.69 11.07 0.83
N TRP A 85 7.50 10.93 0.24
CA TRP A 85 7.28 10.99 -1.20
C TRP A 85 5.85 11.43 -1.52
N GLU A 86 5.61 11.78 -2.78
CA GLU A 86 4.30 12.22 -3.26
C GLU A 86 3.70 11.22 -4.25
N ILE A 87 2.38 11.04 -4.17
CA ILE A 87 1.58 10.40 -5.20
C ILE A 87 0.57 11.43 -5.71
N ARG A 88 0.60 11.72 -7.00
CA ARG A 88 -0.26 12.71 -7.64
C ARG A 88 -1.36 12.03 -8.44
N TYR A 89 -2.57 12.53 -8.33
CA TYR A 89 -3.71 11.92 -9.00
C TYR A 89 -4.83 12.92 -9.23
N LYS A 90 -5.72 12.60 -10.18
CA LYS A 90 -6.93 13.38 -10.42
C LYS A 90 -8.14 12.71 -9.81
N ALA A 91 -8.87 13.44 -8.98
CA ALA A 91 -10.14 13.00 -8.44
C ALA A 91 -11.20 14.08 -8.65
N ASN A 92 -12.33 13.70 -9.25
CA ASN A 92 -13.45 14.61 -9.56
C ASN A 92 -13.03 15.88 -10.33
N GLY A 93 -12.03 15.77 -11.21
CA GLY A 93 -11.52 16.89 -12.01
C GLY A 93 -10.50 17.80 -11.30
N PHE A 94 -10.15 17.51 -10.04
CA PHE A 94 -9.15 18.25 -9.28
C PHE A 94 -7.81 17.51 -9.21
N ASP A 95 -6.71 18.25 -9.30
CA ASP A 95 -5.38 17.74 -9.02
C ASP A 95 -5.20 17.58 -7.51
N ASN A 96 -4.85 16.36 -7.10
CA ASN A 96 -4.63 15.98 -5.72
C ASN A 96 -3.21 15.42 -5.56
N THR A 97 -2.66 15.61 -4.37
CA THR A 97 -1.38 15.05 -3.94
C THR A 97 -1.59 14.33 -2.61
N LEU A 98 -1.26 13.04 -2.58
CA LEU A 98 -1.10 12.29 -1.34
C LEU A 98 0.36 12.37 -0.92
N VAL A 99 0.63 13.04 0.20
CA VAL A 99 1.98 13.15 0.76
C VAL A 99 2.18 12.01 1.74
N MET A 100 3.03 11.07 1.36
CA MET A 100 3.35 9.88 2.16
C MET A 100 4.53 10.19 3.07
N THR A 101 4.41 9.87 4.36
CA THR A 101 5.46 10.05 5.37
C THR A 101 5.59 8.80 6.23
N VAL A 102 6.80 8.25 6.33
CA VAL A 102 7.07 7.14 7.26
C VAL A 102 7.13 7.70 8.69
N LYS A 103 6.24 7.24 9.56
CA LYS A 103 6.18 7.69 10.96
C LYS A 103 6.94 6.75 11.89
N GLU A 104 6.88 5.44 11.63
CA GLU A 104 7.48 4.41 12.47
C GLU A 104 7.99 3.24 11.61
N THR A 105 9.05 2.57 12.06
CA THR A 105 9.65 1.39 11.42
C THR A 105 10.06 0.36 12.48
N GLY A 106 10.05 -0.93 12.13
CA GLY A 106 10.54 -2.01 12.99
C GLY A 106 9.67 -2.34 14.20
N GLY A 107 8.41 -1.88 14.23
CA GLY A 107 7.47 -2.11 15.32
C GLY A 107 6.75 -3.47 15.22
N SER A 108 5.87 -3.74 16.17
CA SER A 108 4.90 -4.84 16.08
C SER A 108 3.47 -4.31 16.13
N ARG A 109 2.52 -5.01 15.48
CA ARG A 109 1.11 -4.63 15.45
C ARG A 109 0.22 -5.87 15.55
N GLU A 110 -0.78 -5.81 16.42
CA GLU A 110 -1.85 -6.81 16.44
C GLU A 110 -2.96 -6.40 15.47
N VAL A 111 -3.36 -7.31 14.59
CA VAL A 111 -4.45 -7.14 13.61
C VAL A 111 -5.20 -8.46 13.50
N GLU A 112 -6.53 -8.43 13.66
CA GLU A 112 -7.39 -9.63 13.62
C GLU A 112 -6.90 -10.79 14.50
N GLY A 113 -6.39 -10.48 15.70
CA GLY A 113 -5.86 -11.46 16.66
C GLY A 113 -4.53 -12.09 16.25
N SER A 114 -3.88 -11.60 15.19
CA SER A 114 -2.54 -11.99 14.76
C SER A 114 -1.53 -10.88 15.06
N THR A 115 -0.37 -11.25 15.61
CA THR A 115 0.74 -10.31 15.84
C THR A 115 1.68 -10.32 14.65
N TYR A 116 1.86 -9.15 14.05
CA TYR A 116 2.81 -8.90 12.97
C TYR A 116 4.03 -8.16 13.51
N HIS A 117 5.21 -8.53 13.02
CA HIS A 117 6.50 -7.93 13.38
C HIS A 117 7.09 -7.16 12.20
N ASP A 118 8.16 -6.41 12.46
CA ASP A 118 8.85 -5.57 11.49
C ASP A 118 7.87 -4.69 10.70
N VAL A 119 6.98 -4.03 11.45
CA VAL A 119 5.91 -3.20 10.91
C VAL A 119 6.42 -1.77 10.70
N THR A 120 6.12 -1.25 9.51
CA THR A 120 6.32 0.15 9.14
C THR A 120 4.96 0.83 9.03
N MET A 121 4.82 1.98 9.67
CA MET A 121 3.62 2.82 9.60
C MET A 121 3.89 4.04 8.73
N ILE A 122 3.09 4.19 7.68
CA ILE A 122 3.15 5.30 6.73
C ILE A 122 1.84 6.09 6.85
N GLU A 123 1.95 7.40 6.97
CA GLU A 123 0.82 8.33 6.95
C GLU A 123 0.76 9.04 5.61
N GLY A 124 -0.35 8.93 4.91
CA GLY A 124 -0.68 9.68 3.70
C GLY A 124 -1.60 10.85 4.05
N GLU A 125 -1.09 12.08 3.90
CA GLU A 125 -1.87 13.31 4.02
C GLU A 125 -2.42 13.73 2.65
N SER A 126 -3.74 13.85 2.53
CA SER A 126 -4.37 14.30 1.29
C SER A 126 -4.33 15.83 1.16
N LYS A 127 -3.80 16.31 0.04
CA LYS A 127 -3.74 17.72 -0.34
C LYS A 127 -4.40 17.93 -1.69
N MET A 128 -5.07 19.06 -1.86
CA MET A 128 -5.67 19.45 -3.13
C MET A 128 -4.99 20.72 -3.65
N LEU A 129 -4.74 20.75 -4.96
CA LEU A 129 -4.22 21.94 -5.62
C LEU A 129 -5.38 22.89 -5.95
N ILE A 130 -5.42 24.05 -5.30
CA ILE A 130 -6.42 25.10 -5.57
C ILE A 130 -5.68 26.37 -5.96
N ASN A 131 -5.92 26.84 -7.20
CA ASN A 131 -5.31 28.04 -7.75
C ASN A 131 -3.76 28.06 -7.62
N GLY A 132 -3.12 26.91 -7.84
CA GLY A 132 -1.67 26.75 -7.73
C GLY A 132 -1.12 26.56 -6.31
N ASN A 133 -1.98 26.57 -5.28
CA ASN A 133 -1.57 26.33 -3.90
C ASN A 133 -2.03 24.94 -3.42
N LEU A 134 -1.13 24.20 -2.77
CA LEU A 134 -1.49 22.94 -2.11
C LEU A 134 -2.16 23.24 -0.78
N MET A 135 -3.43 22.89 -0.65
CA MET A 135 -4.18 23.01 0.60
C MET A 135 -4.37 21.63 1.22
N ALA A 136 -4.03 21.51 2.50
CA ALA A 136 -4.28 20.31 3.28
C ALA A 136 -5.80 20.10 3.43
N LEU A 137 -6.26 18.87 3.16
CA LEU A 137 -7.65 18.49 3.41
C LEU A 137 -7.87 18.05 4.85
N ASN A 138 -6.80 18.01 5.67
CA ASN A 138 -6.80 17.46 7.03
C ASN A 138 -7.39 16.05 7.10
N PHE A 139 -7.23 15.30 6.02
CA PHE A 139 -7.62 13.90 5.91
C PHE A 139 -6.35 13.05 5.80
N PHE A 140 -6.24 12.08 6.71
CA PHE A 140 -5.07 11.23 6.84
C PHE A 140 -5.48 9.77 6.65
N THR A 141 -4.72 9.04 5.84
CA THR A 141 -4.79 7.59 5.75
C THR A 141 -3.51 7.01 6.29
N GLN A 142 -3.60 5.97 7.10
CA GLN A 142 -2.46 5.31 7.71
C GLN A 142 -2.37 3.90 7.16
N TYR A 143 -1.18 3.52 6.72
CA TYR A 143 -0.88 2.22 6.14
C TYR A 143 0.16 1.52 6.99
N TYR A 144 -0.15 0.31 7.42
CA TYR A 144 0.75 -0.53 8.19
C TYR A 144 1.21 -1.68 7.31
N TYR A 145 2.50 -1.72 7.01
CA TYR A 145 3.12 -2.80 6.23
C TYR A 145 3.97 -3.65 7.13
N SER A 146 3.76 -4.97 7.13
CA SER A 146 4.65 -5.93 7.78
C SER A 146 5.56 -6.57 6.75
N ARG A 147 6.85 -6.58 7.07
CA ARG A 147 7.87 -7.15 6.19
C ARG A 147 7.62 -8.65 5.97
N GLY A 148 7.52 -9.06 4.72
CA GLY A 148 7.23 -10.44 4.31
C GLY A 148 5.76 -10.80 4.28
N VAL A 149 4.88 -9.89 4.67
CA VAL A 149 3.44 -10.08 4.56
C VAL A 149 2.86 -9.13 3.53
N GLY A 150 3.11 -7.83 3.63
CA GLY A 150 2.40 -6.83 2.85
C GLY A 150 1.70 -5.79 3.72
N LEU A 151 0.70 -5.13 3.15
CA LEU A 151 -0.22 -4.27 3.88
C LEU A 151 -1.06 -5.13 4.84
N ILE A 152 -0.97 -4.84 6.14
CA ILE A 152 -1.69 -5.58 7.18
C ILE A 152 -2.88 -4.79 7.73
N LEU A 153 -2.86 -3.46 7.62
CA LEU A 153 -3.94 -2.60 8.09
C LEU A 153 -3.90 -1.26 7.35
N THR A 154 -5.07 -0.80 6.93
CA THR A 154 -5.30 0.61 6.59
C THR A 154 -6.28 1.22 7.58
N THR A 155 -6.01 2.44 8.05
CA THR A 155 -6.98 3.25 8.81
C THR A 155 -7.08 4.65 8.26
N SER A 156 -8.17 5.36 8.55
CA SER A 156 -8.33 6.77 8.18
C SER A 156 -8.70 7.65 9.36
N SER A 157 -8.43 8.95 9.27
CA SER A 157 -8.90 9.94 10.23
C SER A 157 -10.42 10.08 10.27
N ALA A 158 -11.15 9.52 9.29
CA ALA A 158 -12.62 9.44 9.30
C ALA A 158 -13.16 8.19 10.03
N GLY A 159 -12.28 7.32 10.55
CA GLY A 159 -12.67 6.10 11.27
C GLY A 159 -12.79 4.86 10.39
N ASP A 160 -12.29 4.89 9.16
CA ASP A 160 -12.19 3.69 8.33
C ASP A 160 -11.11 2.76 8.90
N ALA A 161 -11.36 1.45 8.84
CA ALA A 161 -10.39 0.42 9.14
C ALA A 161 -10.55 -0.74 8.15
N MET A 162 -9.43 -1.12 7.52
CA MET A 162 -9.35 -2.25 6.61
C MET A 162 -8.27 -3.22 7.07
N PRO A 163 -8.53 -4.02 8.14
CA PRO A 163 -7.56 -4.98 8.63
C PRO A 163 -7.43 -6.18 7.68
N LEU A 164 -6.23 -6.74 7.60
CA LEU A 164 -5.95 -8.00 6.94
C LEU A 164 -6.54 -9.15 7.77
N VAL A 165 -7.42 -9.92 7.15
CA VAL A 165 -8.08 -11.09 7.74
C VAL A 165 -7.29 -12.36 7.48
N SER A 166 -6.79 -12.52 6.26
CA SER A 166 -6.00 -13.68 5.85
C SER A 166 -5.16 -13.36 4.61
N HIS A 167 -4.10 -14.14 4.39
CA HIS A 167 -3.26 -14.04 3.20
C HIS A 167 -2.74 -15.43 2.78
N THR A 168 -2.33 -15.54 1.53
CA THR A 168 -1.56 -16.69 0.99
C THR A 168 -0.36 -16.14 0.24
N LEU A 169 0.83 -16.63 0.54
CA LEU A 169 2.09 -16.20 -0.08
C LEU A 169 2.83 -17.44 -0.58
N ASN A 170 3.28 -17.40 -1.83
CA ASN A 170 4.01 -18.46 -2.55
C ASN A 170 5.52 -18.22 -2.54
#